data_AF-A0A7Y3C4K6-F1
#
_entry.id   AF-A0A7Y3C4K6-F1
#
_cell.length_a   1.000
_cell.length_b   1.000
_cell.length_c   1.000
_cell.angle_alpha   90.00
_cell.angle_beta   90.00
_cell.angle_gamma   90.00
#
_symmetry.space_group_name_H-M   'P 1'
#
loop_
_entity.id
_entity.type
_entity.pdbx_description
1 polymer ?
#
loop_
_entity_poly.entity_id
_entity_poly.type
_entity_poly.pdbx_seq_one_letter_code
_entity_poly.pdbx_strand_id
1 'polypeptide(L)'
;MFIPLLVCLTAAACAAPASDTTLIVSDDPELVALASSLLADVSTRAGMELREPVRVARRSREDLERFLIRKLEEDLPDERARQIAAVYGLLGQGTEDLDLKALLASVYSEQVVGFYEPDSTALFLVDDQPPEAIEPILVHELVHAI
;
A
#
# COMPACT_ATOMS: atom_id res chain seq x y z
N MET A 1 -9.27 -19.45 67.39
CA MET A 1 -9.93 -18.60 66.37
C MET A 1 -8.91 -18.39 65.27
N PHE A 2 -9.04 -19.14 64.18
CA PHE A 2 -8.13 -19.16 63.02
C PHE A 2 -8.42 -17.95 62.11
N ILE A 3 -7.37 -17.29 61.61
CA ILE A 3 -7.47 -16.40 60.44
C ILE A 3 -6.34 -16.79 59.49
N PRO A 4 -6.61 -17.43 58.34
CA PRO A 4 -5.59 -17.68 57.35
C PRO A 4 -5.38 -16.42 56.49
N LEU A 5 -4.12 -16.07 56.27
CA LEU A 5 -3.68 -15.03 55.35
C LEU A 5 -3.83 -15.54 53.92
N LEU A 6 -4.83 -15.05 53.19
CA LEU A 6 -5.04 -15.33 51.77
C LEU A 6 -4.23 -14.31 50.95
N VAL A 7 -3.10 -14.73 50.38
CA VAL A 7 -2.35 -13.96 49.39
C VAL A 7 -3.04 -14.14 48.04
N CYS A 8 -3.75 -13.11 47.57
CA CYS A 8 -4.28 -13.06 46.21
C CYS A 8 -3.15 -12.75 45.23
N LEU A 9 -2.70 -13.77 44.50
CA LEU A 9 -1.83 -13.62 43.34
C LEU A 9 -2.72 -13.21 42.14
N THR A 10 -2.84 -11.91 41.87
CA THR A 10 -3.50 -11.44 40.66
C THR A 10 -2.57 -11.63 39.47
N ALA A 11 -2.78 -12.70 38.71
CA ALA A 11 -2.23 -12.85 37.39
C ALA A 11 -2.86 -11.79 36.48
N ALA A 12 -2.12 -10.71 36.20
CA ALA A 12 -2.45 -9.78 35.13
C ALA A 12 -2.19 -10.51 33.80
N ALA A 13 -3.23 -11.10 33.24
CA ALA A 13 -3.20 -11.56 31.86
C ALA A 13 -3.15 -10.31 30.96
N CYS A 14 -1.98 -10.03 30.39
CA CYS A 14 -1.86 -9.09 29.27
C CYS A 14 -2.61 -9.70 28.08
N ALA A 15 -3.87 -9.34 27.92
CA ALA A 15 -4.55 -9.51 26.64
C ALA A 15 -3.86 -8.55 25.66
N ALA A 16 -3.22 -9.10 24.63
CA ALA A 16 -2.77 -8.29 23.50
C ALA A 16 -3.99 -7.53 22.94
N PRO A 17 -3.85 -6.25 22.54
CA PRO A 17 -4.93 -5.55 21.88
C PRO A 17 -5.33 -6.36 20.65
N ALA A 18 -6.60 -6.72 20.56
CA ALA A 18 -7.15 -7.32 19.35
C ALA A 18 -6.98 -6.29 18.24
N SER A 19 -6.22 -6.64 17.19
CA SER A 19 -6.18 -5.84 15.97
C SER A 19 -7.61 -5.66 15.49
N ASP A 20 -8.06 -4.41 15.35
CA ASP A 20 -9.40 -4.12 14.86
C ASP A 20 -9.47 -4.47 13.36
N THR A 21 -9.91 -5.69 13.08
CA THR A 21 -10.07 -6.22 11.71
C THR A 21 -11.10 -5.44 10.89
N THR A 22 -11.85 -4.53 11.50
CA THR A 22 -12.84 -3.68 10.81
C THR A 22 -12.19 -2.65 9.89
N LEU A 23 -10.91 -2.31 10.13
CA LEU A 23 -10.19 -1.28 9.38
C LEU A 23 -9.58 -1.78 8.06
N ILE A 24 -9.48 -3.10 7.87
CA ILE A 24 -8.97 -3.71 6.63
C ILE A 24 -10.11 -4.46 5.96
N VAL A 25 -10.44 -4.07 4.72
CA VAL A 25 -11.52 -4.68 3.93
C VAL A 25 -10.92 -5.43 2.74
N SER A 26 -11.14 -6.73 2.62
CA SER A 26 -10.72 -7.52 1.45
C SER A 26 -11.64 -8.71 1.24
N ASP A 27 -11.71 -9.17 -0.02
CA ASP A 27 -12.33 -10.46 -0.38
C ASP A 27 -11.36 -11.64 -0.13
N ASP A 28 -10.09 -11.36 0.15
CA ASP A 28 -9.04 -12.35 0.45
C ASP A 28 -8.81 -12.43 1.98
N PRO A 29 -9.24 -13.50 2.66
CA PRO A 29 -9.14 -13.61 4.12
C PRO A 29 -7.69 -13.70 4.62
N GLU A 30 -6.76 -14.20 3.80
CA GLU A 30 -5.34 -14.24 4.17
C GLU A 30 -4.75 -12.83 4.16
N LEU A 31 -5.12 -12.02 3.17
CA LEU A 31 -4.73 -10.61 3.13
C LEU A 31 -5.36 -9.81 4.28
N VAL A 32 -6.62 -10.07 4.64
CA VAL A 32 -7.24 -9.43 5.82
C VAL A 32 -6.42 -9.72 7.07
N ALA A 33 -6.10 -11.00 7.33
CA ALA A 33 -5.37 -11.40 8.52
C ALA A 33 -3.96 -10.79 8.56
N LEU A 34 -3.22 -10.87 7.46
CA LEU A 34 -1.86 -10.34 7.35
C LEU A 34 -1.84 -8.82 7.49
N ALA A 35 -2.62 -8.10 6.70
CA ALA A 35 -2.64 -6.63 6.72
C ALA A 35 -3.15 -6.08 8.06
N SER A 36 -4.10 -6.74 8.73
CA SER A 36 -4.56 -6.31 10.06
C SER A 36 -3.48 -6.49 11.13
N SER A 37 -2.69 -7.56 11.04
CA SER A 37 -1.54 -7.75 11.94
C SER A 37 -0.47 -6.70 11.69
N LEU A 38 -0.16 -6.42 10.42
CA LEU A 38 0.83 -5.40 10.04
C LEU A 38 0.40 -3.99 10.39
N LEU A 39 -0.88 -3.65 10.21
CA LEU A 39 -1.41 -2.34 10.55
C LEU A 39 -1.20 -2.02 12.04
N ALA A 40 -1.39 -2.99 12.93
CA ALA A 40 -1.16 -2.79 14.37
C ALA A 40 0.30 -2.47 14.68
N ASP A 41 1.26 -3.17 14.05
CA ASP A 41 2.70 -2.90 14.22
C ASP A 41 3.10 -1.56 13.60
N VAL A 42 2.68 -1.28 12.36
CA VAL A 42 2.94 -0.02 11.64
C VAL A 42 2.40 1.17 12.42
N SER A 43 1.15 1.10 12.90
CA SER A 43 0.50 2.16 13.69
C SER A 43 1.27 2.44 14.98
N THR A 44 1.66 1.38 15.69
CA THR A 44 2.42 1.48 16.94
C THR A 44 3.78 2.15 16.72
N ARG A 45 4.50 1.76 15.67
CA ARG A 45 5.84 2.31 15.37
C ARG A 45 5.79 3.73 14.83
N ALA A 46 4.80 4.04 14.01
CA ALA A 46 4.60 5.38 13.45
C ALA A 46 4.02 6.36 14.48
N GLY A 47 3.36 5.86 15.53
CA GLY A 47 2.59 6.69 16.46
C GLY A 47 1.38 7.34 15.78
N MET A 48 0.82 6.67 14.78
CA MET A 48 -0.28 7.13 13.93
C MET A 48 -1.34 6.04 13.87
N GLU A 49 -2.58 6.41 13.61
CA GLU A 49 -3.71 5.49 13.45
C GLU A 49 -4.27 5.61 12.04
N LEU A 50 -4.85 4.52 11.53
CA LEU A 50 -5.56 4.56 10.26
C LEU A 50 -6.79 5.45 10.36
N ARG A 51 -6.94 6.37 9.39
CA ARG A 51 -8.02 7.38 9.42
C ARG A 51 -9.37 6.84 9.01
N GLU A 52 -9.38 5.90 8.08
CA GLU A 52 -10.59 5.29 7.53
C GLU A 52 -10.29 3.85 7.06
N PRO A 53 -11.30 2.98 6.92
CA PRO A 53 -11.06 1.61 6.47
C PRO A 53 -10.42 1.57 5.08
N VAL A 54 -9.34 0.79 4.94
CA VAL A 54 -8.61 0.62 3.67
C VAL A 54 -9.01 -0.70 3.02
N ARG A 55 -9.34 -0.63 1.73
CA ARG A 55 -9.56 -1.83 0.94
C ARG A 55 -8.23 -2.42 0.49
N VAL A 56 -7.98 -3.69 0.76
CA VAL A 56 -6.78 -4.40 0.31
C VAL A 56 -7.19 -5.39 -0.78
N ALA A 57 -6.54 -5.35 -1.94
CA ALA A 57 -6.89 -6.25 -3.04
C ALA A 57 -5.68 -6.65 -3.89
N ARG A 58 -5.87 -7.75 -4.60
CA ARG A 58 -4.95 -8.29 -5.60
C ARG A 58 -5.27 -7.74 -6.98
N ARG A 59 -4.24 -7.53 -7.82
CA ARG A 59 -4.36 -7.02 -9.19
C ARG A 59 -3.42 -7.77 -10.13
N SER A 60 -3.93 -8.10 -11.30
CA SER A 60 -3.12 -8.63 -12.38
C SER A 60 -2.21 -7.55 -12.97
N ARG A 61 -1.17 -7.97 -13.70
CA ARG A 61 -0.32 -7.05 -14.48
C ARG A 61 -1.11 -6.23 -15.50
N GLU A 62 -2.06 -6.88 -16.14
CA GLU A 62 -2.91 -6.25 -17.14
C GLU A 62 -3.81 -5.19 -16.53
N ASP A 63 -4.32 -5.43 -15.30
CA ASP A 63 -5.08 -4.43 -14.55
C ASP A 63 -4.22 -3.24 -14.15
N LEU A 64 -2.98 -3.49 -13.72
CA LEU A 64 -2.00 -2.44 -13.37
C LEU A 64 -1.69 -1.57 -14.61
N GLU A 65 -1.38 -2.17 -15.75
CA GLU A 65 -1.08 -1.43 -16.97
C GLU A 65 -2.26 -0.53 -17.38
N ARG A 66 -3.48 -1.07 -17.38
CA ARG A 66 -4.69 -0.28 -17.66
C ARG A 66 -4.89 0.85 -16.65
N PHE A 67 -4.61 0.59 -15.37
CA PHE A 67 -4.70 1.62 -14.33
C PHE A 67 -3.68 2.73 -14.58
N LEU A 68 -2.41 2.39 -14.83
CA LEU A 68 -1.34 3.35 -15.08
C LEU A 68 -1.61 4.22 -16.31
N ILE A 69 -2.12 3.63 -17.40
CA ILE A 69 -2.48 4.40 -18.61
C ILE A 69 -3.55 5.44 -18.27
N ARG A 70 -4.65 5.03 -17.62
CA ARG A 70 -5.72 5.96 -17.22
C ARG A 70 -5.20 7.04 -16.27
N LYS A 71 -4.41 6.65 -15.27
CA LYS A 71 -3.89 7.60 -14.27
C LYS A 71 -2.93 8.61 -14.88
N LEU A 72 -2.10 8.19 -15.84
CA LEU A 72 -1.23 9.09 -16.59
C LEU A 72 -2.01 10.03 -17.51
N GLU A 73 -3.14 9.60 -18.07
CA GLU A 73 -4.03 10.49 -18.83
C GLU A 73 -4.67 11.57 -17.95
N GLU A 74 -5.04 11.21 -16.72
CA GLU A 74 -5.61 12.13 -15.73
C GLU A 74 -4.57 13.12 -15.18
N ASP A 75 -3.40 12.61 -14.78
CA ASP A 75 -2.41 13.39 -14.03
C ASP A 75 -1.39 14.11 -14.92
N LEU A 76 -1.19 13.63 -16.16
CA LEU A 76 -0.21 14.17 -17.10
C LEU A 76 -0.83 14.50 -18.48
N PRO A 77 -1.48 15.67 -18.61
CA PRO A 77 -2.06 16.10 -19.89
C PRO A 77 -1.04 16.13 -21.04
N ASP A 78 -1.50 15.84 -22.27
CA ASP A 78 -0.64 15.69 -23.46
C ASP A 78 0.31 16.87 -23.73
N GLU A 79 -0.19 18.09 -23.55
CA GLU A 79 0.63 19.30 -23.73
C GLU A 79 1.75 19.35 -22.71
N ARG A 80 1.47 19.00 -21.45
CA ARG A 80 2.48 18.96 -20.39
C ARG A 80 3.50 17.85 -20.64
N ALA A 81 3.06 16.68 -21.09
CA ALA A 81 3.96 15.59 -21.46
C ALA A 81 4.94 16.01 -22.57
N ARG A 82 4.44 16.65 -23.63
CA ARG A 82 5.26 17.18 -24.73
C ARG A 82 6.26 18.23 -24.26
N GLN A 83 5.84 19.15 -23.39
CA GLN A 83 6.73 20.18 -22.84
C GLN A 83 7.86 19.57 -21.99
N ILE A 84 7.55 18.56 -21.17
CA ILE A 84 8.56 17.86 -20.38
C ILE A 84 9.54 17.13 -21.29
N ALA A 85 9.05 16.39 -22.30
CA ALA A 85 9.90 15.70 -23.28
C ALA A 85 10.85 16.67 -24.01
N ALA A 86 10.34 17.83 -24.46
CA ALA A 86 11.15 18.86 -25.09
C ALA A 86 12.26 19.38 -24.16
N VAL A 87 11.96 19.64 -22.88
CA VAL A 87 12.97 20.09 -21.90
C VAL A 87 14.05 19.04 -21.69
N TYR A 88 13.68 17.77 -21.52
CA TYR A 88 14.65 16.67 -21.38
C TYR A 88 15.51 16.51 -22.65
N GLY A 89 14.92 16.63 -23.84
CA GLY A 89 15.65 16.63 -25.11
C GLY A 89 16.68 17.77 -25.19
N LEU A 90 16.30 19.00 -24.82
CA LEU A 90 17.20 20.16 -24.79
C LEU A 90 18.35 20.00 -23.79
N LEU A 91 18.14 19.26 -22.71
CA LEU A 91 19.17 18.91 -21.72
C LEU A 91 20.05 17.73 -22.15
N GLY A 92 19.83 17.17 -23.35
CA GLY A 92 20.56 16.01 -23.87
C GLY A 92 20.14 14.68 -23.23
N GLN A 93 18.97 14.63 -22.59
CA GLN A 93 18.42 13.46 -21.92
C GLN A 93 17.25 12.89 -22.75
N GLY A 94 17.56 12.13 -23.80
CA GLY A 94 16.56 11.57 -24.71
C GLY A 94 16.27 12.47 -25.93
N THR A 95 15.10 12.32 -26.53
CA THR A 95 14.67 13.08 -27.72
C THR A 95 13.49 14.00 -27.42
N GLU A 96 13.38 15.11 -28.14
CA GLU A 96 12.30 16.10 -27.95
C GLU A 96 10.91 15.54 -28.33
N ASP A 97 10.87 14.51 -29.18
CA ASP A 97 9.68 13.81 -29.65
C ASP A 97 9.38 12.53 -28.85
N LEU A 98 10.06 12.32 -27.72
CA LEU A 98 9.83 11.19 -26.83
C LEU A 98 8.35 11.13 -26.40
N ASP A 99 7.73 9.97 -26.61
CA ASP A 99 6.44 9.66 -25.99
C ASP A 99 6.66 9.38 -24.49
N LEU A 100 6.63 10.46 -23.71
CA LEU A 100 6.88 10.40 -22.28
C LEU A 100 5.84 9.54 -21.55
N LYS A 101 4.57 9.55 -21.98
CA LYS A 101 3.53 8.76 -21.32
C LYS A 101 3.72 7.28 -21.56
N ALA A 102 4.03 6.88 -22.79
CA ALA A 102 4.33 5.50 -23.10
C ALA A 102 5.57 5.01 -22.35
N LEU A 103 6.61 5.84 -22.25
CA LEU A 103 7.81 5.52 -21.48
C LEU A 103 7.48 5.32 -19.98
N LEU A 104 6.76 6.25 -19.37
CA LEU A 104 6.39 6.15 -17.95
C LEU A 104 5.51 4.93 -17.68
N ALA A 105 4.53 4.66 -18.54
CA ALA A 105 3.67 3.49 -18.43
C ALA A 105 4.49 2.18 -18.48
N SER A 106 5.46 2.09 -19.41
CA SER A 106 6.37 0.95 -19.50
C SER A 106 7.20 0.79 -18.23
N VAL A 107 7.86 1.85 -17.76
CA VAL A 107 8.72 1.79 -16.57
C VAL A 107 7.92 1.41 -15.33
N TYR A 108 6.77 2.04 -15.11
CA TYR A 108 5.94 1.76 -13.95
C TYR A 108 5.31 0.36 -13.99
N SER A 109 4.93 -0.14 -15.17
CA SER A 109 4.38 -1.49 -15.28
C SER A 109 5.40 -2.59 -14.96
N GLU A 110 6.70 -2.30 -15.12
CA GLU A 110 7.78 -3.22 -14.74
C GLU A 110 8.15 -3.13 -13.25
N GLN A 111 8.06 -1.95 -12.65
CA GLN A 111 8.60 -1.68 -11.30
C GLN A 111 7.55 -1.75 -10.18
N VAL A 112 6.28 -1.48 -10.48
CA VAL A 112 5.22 -1.44 -9.48
C VAL A 112 4.80 -2.86 -9.11
N VAL A 113 5.00 -3.21 -7.85
CA VAL A 113 4.65 -4.51 -7.25
C VAL A 113 3.56 -4.41 -6.18
N GLY A 114 3.32 -3.19 -5.69
CA GLY A 114 2.19 -2.79 -4.86
C GLY A 114 2.04 -1.26 -4.94
N PHE A 115 0.85 -0.75 -4.61
CA PHE A 115 0.59 0.67 -4.53
C PHE A 115 -0.67 0.99 -3.70
N TYR A 116 -0.64 2.10 -2.98
CA TYR A 116 -1.81 2.76 -2.41
C TYR A 116 -2.42 3.78 -3.39
N GLU A 117 -3.73 3.69 -3.62
CA GLU A 117 -4.53 4.64 -4.38
C GLU A 117 -5.35 5.51 -3.42
N PRO A 118 -4.99 6.80 -3.22
CA PRO A 118 -5.69 7.68 -2.30
C PRO A 118 -7.15 7.96 -2.69
N ASP A 119 -7.46 7.97 -3.99
CA ASP A 119 -8.80 8.33 -4.49
C ASP A 119 -9.87 7.27 -4.15
N SER A 120 -9.47 6.01 -3.96
CA SER A 120 -10.37 4.89 -3.61
C SER A 120 -10.08 4.28 -2.24
N THR A 121 -9.16 4.88 -1.49
CA THR A 121 -8.62 4.38 -0.21
C THR A 121 -8.32 2.89 -0.27
N ALA A 122 -7.53 2.51 -1.29
CA ALA A 122 -7.25 1.11 -1.58
C ALA A 122 -5.76 0.82 -1.74
N LEU A 123 -5.34 -0.29 -1.16
CA LEU A 123 -4.04 -0.91 -1.35
C LEU A 123 -4.18 -2.02 -2.38
N PHE A 124 -3.34 -1.99 -3.41
CA PHE A 124 -3.25 -3.06 -4.37
C PHE A 124 -1.89 -3.75 -4.30
N LEU A 125 -1.92 -5.07 -4.27
CA LEU A 125 -0.76 -5.95 -4.42
C LEU A 125 -0.83 -6.61 -5.79
N VAL A 126 0.29 -6.67 -6.49
CA VAL A 126 0.35 -7.31 -7.80
C VAL A 126 0.49 -8.84 -7.65
N ASP A 127 -0.20 -9.61 -8.48
CA ASP A 127 -0.51 -11.03 -8.16
C ASP A 127 0.65 -12.02 -8.26
N ASP A 128 1.73 -11.68 -8.97
CA ASP A 128 2.84 -12.58 -9.26
C ASP A 128 4.03 -12.41 -8.29
N GLN A 129 3.83 -11.70 -7.18
CA GLN A 129 4.89 -11.47 -6.22
C GLN A 129 5.21 -12.74 -5.42
N PRO A 130 6.49 -13.04 -5.17
CA PRO A 130 6.85 -14.18 -4.35
C PRO A 130 6.38 -13.96 -2.90
N PRO A 131 6.00 -15.02 -2.15
CA PRO A 131 5.41 -14.87 -0.81
C PRO A 131 6.24 -14.02 0.16
N GLU A 132 7.56 -14.12 0.10
CA GLU A 132 8.50 -13.35 0.94
C GLU A 132 8.50 -11.84 0.64
N ALA A 133 8.03 -11.41 -0.53
CA ALA A 133 7.92 -10.00 -0.88
C ALA A 133 6.59 -9.37 -0.42
N ILE A 134 5.57 -10.18 -0.10
CA ILE A 134 4.22 -9.67 0.21
C ILE A 134 4.23 -8.80 1.47
N GLU A 135 4.83 -9.29 2.56
CA GLU A 135 4.88 -8.58 3.83
C GLU A 135 5.54 -7.19 3.73
N PRO A 136 6.77 -7.04 3.19
CA PRO A 136 7.41 -5.73 3.08
C PRO A 136 6.65 -4.78 2.14
N ILE A 137 6.01 -5.28 1.09
CA ILE A 137 5.14 -4.46 0.21
C ILE A 137 3.95 -3.95 1.01
N LEU A 138 3.22 -4.82 1.71
CA LEU A 138 2.06 -4.41 2.51
C LEU A 138 2.45 -3.39 3.59
N VAL A 139 3.59 -3.58 4.27
CA VAL A 139 4.10 -2.59 5.23
C VAL A 139 4.33 -1.24 4.55
N HIS A 140 4.97 -1.21 3.39
CA HIS A 140 5.22 0.02 2.64
C HIS A 140 3.90 0.74 2.30
N GLU A 141 2.93 0.01 1.77
CA GLU A 141 1.67 0.61 1.36
C GLU A 141 0.77 1.03 2.54
N LEU A 142 0.82 0.30 3.66
CA LEU A 142 0.10 0.69 4.87
C LEU A 142 0.63 2.02 5.43
N VAL A 143 1.92 2.32 5.27
CA VAL A 143 2.49 3.62 5.66
C VAL A 143 1.90 4.75 4.80
N HIS A 144 1.61 4.52 3.52
CA HIS A 144 0.93 5.53 2.69
C HIS A 144 -0.52 5.79 3.11
N ALA A 145 -1.14 4.86 3.84
CA ALA A 145 -2.54 4.93 4.23
C ALA A 145 -2.80 5.56 5.61
N ILE A 146 -1.80 5.66 6.49
CA ILE A 146 -1.94 6.21 7.87
C ILE A 146 -1.67 7.73 7.95
#